data_AF-A0A9D9YCK7-F1
#
_entry.id   AF-A0A9D9YCK7-F1
#
_cell.length_a   1.000
_cell.length_b   1.000
_cell.length_c   1.000
_cell.angle_alpha   90.00
_cell.angle_beta   90.00
_cell.angle_gamma   90.00
#
_symmetry.space_group_name_H-M   'P 1'
#
loop_
_entity.id
_entity.type
_entity.pdbx_description
1 polymer ?
#
loop_
_entity_poly.entity_id
_entity_poly.type
_entity_poly.pdbx_seq_one_letter_code
_entity_poly.pdbx_strand_id
1 'polypeptide(L)'
;PKNLPIVADGQSHVEIDLRNDILLRIRDEYIPTEVSEDSEGFICNSLGYLVAKKIQDEQLAIKQFFIHVPWTDDYKKMVKISDDKIFLKRFDFYKTIELLVRYTA
;
A
#
# COMPACT_ATOMS: atom_id res chain seq x y z
N PRO A 1 16.57 11.61 -0.64
CA PRO A 1 17.69 11.46 -1.60
C PRO A 1 17.14 11.56 -3.02
N LYS A 2 17.85 12.15 -3.99
CA LYS A 2 17.37 12.25 -5.39
C LYS A 2 18.13 11.25 -6.24
N ASN A 3 17.40 10.41 -6.99
CA ASN A 3 17.95 9.46 -7.97
C ASN A 3 19.06 8.55 -7.41
N LEU A 4 18.99 8.21 -6.13
CA LEU A 4 19.87 7.21 -5.53
C LEU A 4 19.14 5.88 -5.45
N PRO A 5 19.82 4.76 -5.70
CA PRO A 5 19.22 3.44 -5.49
C PRO A 5 18.87 3.25 -4.01
N ILE A 6 17.81 2.49 -3.75
CA ILE A 6 17.42 2.11 -2.37
C ILE A 6 18.49 1.19 -1.78
N VAL A 7 19.01 0.26 -2.57
CA VAL A 7 20.12 -0.64 -2.22
C VAL A 7 21.14 -0.60 -3.37
N ALA A 8 22.41 -0.34 -3.04
CA ALA A 8 23.49 -0.41 -4.02
C ALA A 8 23.55 -1.81 -4.63
N ASP A 9 23.60 -1.89 -5.97
CA ASP A 9 23.59 -3.14 -6.74
C ASP A 9 22.35 -4.05 -6.50
N GLY A 10 21.29 -3.49 -5.91
CA GLY A 10 20.01 -4.17 -5.72
C GLY A 10 19.24 -4.37 -7.02
N GLN A 11 18.25 -5.28 -7.00
CA GLN A 11 17.31 -5.45 -8.11
C GLN A 11 16.55 -4.13 -8.36
N SER A 12 16.24 -3.83 -9.62
CA SER A 12 15.52 -2.60 -10.00
C SER A 12 14.07 -2.60 -9.53
N HIS A 13 13.49 -3.78 -9.29
CA HIS A 13 12.14 -3.99 -8.81
C HIS A 13 12.10 -5.27 -7.98
N VAL A 14 11.08 -5.39 -7.14
CA VAL A 14 10.75 -6.60 -6.37
C VAL A 14 9.26 -6.82 -6.47
N GLU A 15 8.85 -8.06 -6.73
CA GLU A 15 7.44 -8.41 -6.80
C GLU A 15 6.83 -8.55 -5.39
N ILE A 16 5.63 -8.00 -5.22
CA ILE A 16 4.81 -8.15 -4.02
C ILE A 16 3.65 -9.06 -4.38
N ASP A 17 3.34 -10.02 -3.50
CA ASP A 17 2.23 -10.95 -3.69
C ASP A 17 0.89 -10.18 -3.74
N LEU A 18 0.28 -10.14 -4.93
CA LEU A 18 -0.97 -9.44 -5.16
C LEU A 18 -2.16 -10.35 -4.82
N ARG A 19 -2.83 -10.05 -3.71
CA ARG A 19 -4.04 -10.76 -3.29
C ARG A 19 -5.28 -10.19 -3.96
N ASN A 20 -5.43 -10.51 -5.24
CA ASN A 20 -6.60 -10.15 -6.04
C ASN A 20 -7.92 -10.56 -5.39
N ASP A 21 -7.94 -11.68 -4.66
CA ASP A 21 -9.09 -12.15 -3.91
C ASP A 21 -9.53 -11.16 -2.81
N ILE A 22 -8.58 -10.50 -2.16
CA ILE A 22 -8.87 -9.51 -1.11
C ILE A 22 -9.39 -8.22 -1.72
N LEU A 23 -8.82 -7.79 -2.86
CA LEU A 23 -9.32 -6.61 -3.58
C LEU A 23 -10.79 -6.78 -3.98
N LEU A 24 -11.18 -7.96 -4.47
CA LEU A 24 -12.58 -8.26 -4.79
C LEU A 24 -13.49 -8.12 -3.56
N ARG A 25 -13.07 -8.66 -2.41
CA ARG A 25 -13.84 -8.58 -1.16
C ARG A 25 -14.00 -7.16 -0.63
N ILE A 26 -13.01 -6.28 -0.84
CA ILE A 26 -13.12 -4.86 -0.49
C ILE A 26 -14.10 -4.15 -1.44
N ARG A 27 -14.07 -4.48 -2.74
CA ARG A 27 -15.02 -3.93 -3.72
C ARG A 27 -16.47 -4.34 -3.45
N ASP A 28 -16.70 -5.57 -2.98
CA ASP A 28 -18.04 -6.06 -2.60
C ASP A 28 -18.69 -5.24 -1.48
N GLU A 29 -17.87 -4.53 -0.68
CA GLU A 29 -18.30 -3.63 0.38
C GLU A 29 -18.46 -2.18 -0.11
N TYR A 30 -18.47 -1.98 -1.44
CA TYR A 30 -18.58 -0.69 -2.13
C TYR A 30 -17.46 0.30 -1.81
N ILE A 31 -16.28 -0.20 -1.42
CA ILE A 31 -15.11 0.62 -1.15
C ILE A 31 -14.24 0.70 -2.42
N PRO A 32 -13.96 1.90 -2.96
CA PRO A 32 -13.14 2.07 -4.16
C PRO A 32 -11.71 1.56 -3.94
N THR A 33 -11.24 0.68 -4.81
CA THR A 33 -9.88 0.11 -4.76
C THR A 33 -9.36 -0.21 -6.15
N GLU A 34 -8.05 -0.04 -6.34
CA GLU A 34 -7.33 -0.34 -7.56
C GLU A 34 -5.96 -0.94 -7.27
N VAL A 35 -5.39 -1.60 -8.27
CA VAL A 35 -3.99 -2.05 -8.22
C VAL A 35 -3.13 -0.87 -8.68
N SER A 36 -2.15 -0.51 -7.86
CA SER A 36 -1.17 0.51 -8.18
C SER A 36 0.08 -0.18 -8.73
N GLU A 37 0.49 0.20 -9.94
CA GLU A 37 1.69 -0.35 -10.60
C GLU A 37 2.99 0.29 -10.09
N ASP A 38 2.92 1.48 -9.49
CA ASP A 38 4.08 2.23 -9.01
C ASP A 38 3.77 2.97 -7.70
N SER A 39 4.74 2.96 -6.78
CA SER A 39 4.72 3.68 -5.51
C SER A 39 5.60 4.95 -5.49
N GLU A 40 6.07 5.36 -6.67
CA GLU A 40 6.90 6.53 -6.93
C GLU A 40 8.24 6.56 -6.17
N GLY A 41 8.98 7.66 -6.26
CA GLY A 41 10.31 7.81 -5.66
C GLY A 41 10.34 8.19 -4.17
N PHE A 42 9.25 8.00 -3.43
CA PHE A 42 9.14 8.45 -2.03
C PHE A 42 9.36 7.33 -1.01
N ILE A 43 9.35 7.68 0.29
CA ILE A 43 9.71 6.77 1.38
C ILE A 43 8.86 5.49 1.43
N CYS A 44 7.60 5.56 0.98
CA CYS A 44 6.69 4.42 0.90
C CYS A 44 7.26 3.30 0.01
N ASN A 45 7.77 3.66 -1.18
CA ASN A 45 8.41 2.71 -2.09
C ASN A 45 9.66 2.09 -1.47
N SER A 46 10.50 2.90 -0.81
CA SER A 46 11.69 2.39 -0.12
C SER A 46 11.35 1.37 0.95
N LEU A 47 10.30 1.61 1.75
CA LEU A 47 9.86 0.67 2.76
C LEU A 47 9.32 -0.62 2.12
N GLY A 48 8.43 -0.51 1.13
CA GLY A 48 7.88 -1.67 0.40
C GLY A 48 8.98 -2.52 -0.23
N TYR A 49 9.94 -1.89 -0.90
CA TYR A 49 11.09 -2.55 -1.52
C TYR A 49 11.93 -3.32 -0.50
N LEU A 50 12.33 -2.67 0.61
CA LEU A 50 13.22 -3.28 1.60
C LEU A 50 12.56 -4.45 2.32
N VAL A 51 11.27 -4.36 2.63
CA VAL A 51 10.52 -5.46 3.26
C VAL A 51 10.39 -6.63 2.30
N ALA A 52 10.00 -6.38 1.05
CA ALA A 52 9.88 -7.40 0.02
C ALA A 52 11.21 -8.11 -0.25
N LYS A 53 12.29 -7.33 -0.39
CA LYS A 53 13.63 -7.84 -0.58
C LYS A 53 14.07 -8.73 0.58
N LYS A 54 13.84 -8.30 1.84
CA LYS A 54 14.19 -9.11 3.02
C LYS A 54 13.46 -10.46 3.02
N ILE A 55 12.17 -10.47 2.71
CA ILE A 55 11.37 -11.71 2.65
C ILE A 55 11.92 -12.67 1.60
N GLN A 56 12.27 -12.15 0.41
CA GLN A 56 12.83 -12.96 -0.67
C GLN A 56 14.25 -13.47 -0.35
N ASP A 57 15.14 -12.59 0.11
CA ASP A 57 16.53 -12.92 0.42
C ASP A 57 16.64 -13.95 1.56
N GLU A 58 15.81 -13.83 2.59
CA GLU A 58 15.79 -14.73 3.75
C GLU A 58 14.81 -15.91 3.61
N GLN A 59 14.13 -16.02 2.46
CA GLN A 59 13.12 -17.06 2.19
C GLN A 59 12.08 -17.19 3.31
N LEU A 60 11.62 -16.06 3.84
CA LEU A 60 10.66 -16.05 4.93
C LEU A 60 9.32 -16.58 4.44
N ALA A 61 8.75 -17.55 5.15
CA ALA A 61 7.43 -18.11 4.87
C ALA A 61 6.30 -17.17 5.33
N ILE A 62 6.37 -15.89 4.94
CA ILE A 62 5.38 -14.86 5.27
C ILE A 62 4.85 -14.23 3.99
N LYS A 63 3.55 -13.94 3.98
CA LYS A 63 2.89 -13.17 2.92
C LYS A 63 2.93 -11.69 3.29
N GLN A 64 3.02 -10.83 2.29
CA GLN A 64 3.06 -9.38 2.49
C GLN A 64 2.17 -8.65 1.50
N PHE A 65 1.63 -7.51 1.93
CA PHE A 65 0.89 -6.56 1.12
C PHE A 65 1.40 -5.17 1.41
N PHE A 66 1.48 -4.34 0.39
CA PHE A 66 1.75 -2.92 0.53
C PHE A 66 0.56 -2.16 -0.04
N ILE A 67 0.00 -1.24 0.75
CA ILE A 67 -1.20 -0.49 0.37
C ILE A 67 -0.96 0.99 0.52
N HIS A 68 -1.47 1.76 -0.43
CA HIS A 68 -1.68 3.18 -0.26
C HIS A 68 -3.14 3.42 0.12
N VAL A 69 -3.32 4.32 1.09
CA VAL A 69 -4.65 4.75 1.51
C VAL A 69 -4.71 6.26 1.31
N PRO A 70 -5.76 6.79 0.65
CA PRO A 70 -6.01 8.22 0.62
C PRO A 70 -6.17 8.79 2.03
N TRP A 71 -6.05 10.11 2.16
CA TRP A 71 -6.38 10.79 3.42
C TRP A 71 -7.82 10.52 3.81
N THR A 72 -8.09 10.38 5.11
CA THR A 72 -9.46 10.27 5.59
C THR A 72 -10.12 11.64 5.68
N ASP A 73 -11.45 11.68 5.53
CA ASP A 73 -12.27 12.89 5.56
C ASP A 73 -12.12 13.72 6.85
N ASP A 74 -11.85 13.08 7.98
CA ASP A 74 -11.57 13.77 9.25
C ASP A 74 -10.23 14.52 9.28
N TYR A 75 -9.30 14.19 8.38
CA TYR A 75 -8.04 14.93 8.20
C TYR A 75 -8.17 16.16 7.31
N LYS A 76 -9.29 16.35 6.59
CA LYS A 76 -9.43 17.43 5.60
C LYS A 76 -9.17 18.84 6.15
N LYS A 77 -9.43 19.07 7.44
CA LYS A 77 -9.16 20.35 8.12
C LYS A 77 -7.78 20.45 8.76
N MET A 78 -7.06 19.33 8.87
CA MET A 78 -5.77 19.23 9.57
C MET A 78 -4.57 19.39 8.62
N VAL A 79 -4.77 19.17 7.33
CA VAL A 79 -3.72 19.20 6.31
C VAL A 79 -4.08 20.18 5.19
N LYS A 80 -3.09 20.91 4.70
CA LYS A 80 -3.23 21.72 3.48
C LYS A 80 -2.96 20.84 2.28
N ILE A 81 -4.03 20.39 1.64
CA ILE A 81 -3.96 19.59 0.41
C ILE A 81 -4.76 20.30 -0.66
N SER A 82 -4.43 20.05 -1.92
CA SER A 82 -5.15 20.61 -3.06
C SER A 82 -6.58 20.04 -3.14
N ASP A 83 -7.53 20.86 -3.61
CA ASP A 83 -8.97 20.52 -3.60
C ASP A 83 -9.33 19.37 -4.54
N ASP A 84 -8.45 19.01 -5.48
CA ASP A 84 -8.57 17.86 -6.38
C ASP A 84 -8.24 16.53 -5.71
N LYS A 85 -7.73 16.52 -4.47
CA LYS A 85 -7.42 15.26 -3.78
C LYS A 85 -8.68 14.57 -3.28
N ILE A 86 -8.70 13.25 -3.51
CA ILE A 86 -9.75 12.36 -3.03
C ILE A 86 -9.50 12.06 -1.56
N PHE A 87 -10.58 12.04 -0.78
CA PHE A 87 -10.58 11.63 0.61
C PHE A 87 -11.42 10.37 0.78
N LEU A 88 -10.93 9.43 1.57
CA LEU A 88 -11.66 8.23 1.96
C LEU A 88 -12.50 8.54 3.20
N LYS A 89 -13.71 7.98 3.33
CA LYS A 89 -14.43 8.10 4.61
C LYS A 89 -13.69 7.31 5.67
N ARG A 90 -13.56 7.87 6.88
CA ARG A 90 -12.91 7.17 8.00
C ARG A 90 -13.48 5.77 8.27
N PHE A 91 -14.79 5.60 8.12
CA PHE A 91 -15.44 4.29 8.26
C PHE A 91 -14.92 3.28 7.24
N ASP A 92 -14.85 3.67 5.96
CA ASP A 92 -14.39 2.81 4.87
C ASP A 92 -12.91 2.42 5.06
N PHE A 93 -12.08 3.32 5.60
CA PHE A 93 -10.71 3.00 6.00
C PHE A 93 -10.66 1.85 7.00
N TYR A 94 -11.36 1.97 8.14
CA TYR A 94 -11.33 0.91 9.16
C TYR A 94 -11.92 -0.40 8.66
N LYS A 95 -13.01 -0.33 7.88
CA LYS A 95 -13.59 -1.51 7.24
C LYS A 95 -12.61 -2.20 6.29
N THR A 96 -11.84 -1.43 5.53
CA THR A 96 -10.77 -1.96 4.66
C THR A 96 -9.70 -2.68 5.48
N ILE A 97 -9.21 -2.07 6.56
CA ILE A 97 -8.20 -2.68 7.45
C ILE A 97 -8.75 -3.97 8.09
N GLU A 98 -10.00 -3.97 8.54
CA GLU A 98 -10.68 -5.17 9.08
C GLU A 98 -10.70 -6.32 8.06
N LEU A 99 -11.10 -6.03 6.82
CA LEU A 99 -11.16 -7.03 5.74
C LEU A 99 -9.76 -7.57 5.40
N LEU A 100 -8.77 -6.68 5.31
CA LEU A 100 -7.38 -7.08 5.09
C LEU A 100 -6.94 -8.07 6.16
N VAL A 101 -7.00 -7.69 7.43
CA VAL A 101 -6.59 -8.56 8.54
C VAL A 101 -7.35 -9.89 8.52
N ARG A 102 -8.67 -9.87 8.29
CA ARG A 102 -9.51 -11.08 8.26
C ARG A 102 -9.11 -12.08 7.18
N TYR A 103 -8.67 -11.61 6.01
CA TYR A 103 -8.38 -12.47 4.85
C TYR A 103 -6.88 -12.71 4.63
N THR A 104 -6.04 -12.12 5.47
CA THR A 104 -4.58 -12.34 5.48
C THR A 104 -4.08 -13.15 6.67
N ALA A 105 -4.80 -13.14 7.80
CA ALA A 105 -4.55 -14.01 8.95
C ALA A 105 -5.05 -15.43 8.69
#